data_AF-A0A917CB13-F1
#
_entry.id   AF-A0A917CB13-F1
#
_cell.length_a   1.000
_cell.length_b   1.000
_cell.length_c   1.000
_cell.angle_alpha   90.00
_cell.angle_beta   90.00
_cell.angle_gamma   90.00
#
_symmetry.space_group_name_H-M   'P 1'
#
loop_
_entity.id
_entity.type
_entity.pdbx_description
1 polymer ?
#
loop_
_entity_poly.entity_id
_entity_poly.type
_entity_poly.pdbx_seq_one_letter_code
_entity_poly.pdbx_strand_id
1 'polypeptide(L)'
;MGSHTIYLYKDQIKEQCCKLFGSTNRLKEYIAVILAHELGHSEDVELEQLALALEEPLTARQQAEIRLRIEENAWHYAAVLLADMDTSFLQIIIEESLFSYRRSFELSIA
;
A
#
# COMPACT_ATOMS: atom_id res chain seq x y z
N MET A 1 19.90 1.69 16.81
CA MET A 1 19.19 2.62 15.91
C MET A 1 19.32 2.07 14.51
N GLY A 2 18.39 1.22 14.06
CA GLY A 2 18.33 0.84 12.65
C GLY A 2 17.76 2.03 11.89
N SER A 3 18.42 2.48 10.83
CA SER A 3 17.79 3.45 9.94
C SER A 3 16.62 2.76 9.25
N HIS A 4 15.38 3.21 9.52
CA HIS A 4 14.21 2.78 8.76
C HIS A 4 14.34 3.34 7.35
N THR A 5 14.93 2.55 6.46
CA THR A 5 15.24 2.95 5.08
C THR A 5 14.25 2.28 4.15
N ILE A 6 13.53 3.09 3.36
CA ILE A 6 12.66 2.63 2.29
C ILE A 6 13.44 2.69 0.98
N TYR A 7 13.41 1.60 0.21
CA TYR A 7 14.04 1.52 -1.11
C TYR A 7 12.98 1.61 -2.20
N LEU A 8 13.06 2.66 -3.03
CA LEU A 8 12.18 2.84 -4.18
C LEU A 8 12.91 2.58 -5.48
N TYR A 9 12.38 1.64 -6.27
CA TYR A 9 12.90 1.34 -7.59
C TYR A 9 12.26 2.25 -8.65
N LYS A 10 12.97 3.32 -9.01
CA LYS A 10 12.45 4.40 -9.84
C LYS A 10 11.96 3.95 -11.22
N ASP A 11 12.60 2.95 -11.83
CA ASP A 11 12.24 2.47 -13.15
C ASP A 11 10.91 1.71 -13.15
N GLN A 12 10.69 0.82 -12.17
CA GLN A 12 9.39 0.16 -11.97
C GLN A 12 8.28 1.18 -11.68
N ILE A 13 8.54 2.16 -10.82
CA ILE A 13 7.56 3.22 -10.48
C ILE A 13 7.18 4.02 -11.73
N LYS A 14 8.16 4.35 -12.57
CA LYS A 14 7.93 5.05 -13.84
C LYS A 14 7.09 4.22 -14.80
N GLU A 15 7.36 2.93 -14.91
CA GLU A 15 6.59 2.01 -15.74
C GLU A 15 5.14 1.88 -15.25
N GLN A 16 4.93 1.72 -13.95
CA GLN A 16 3.59 1.64 -13.34
C GLN A 16 2.79 2.92 -13.57
N CYS A 17 3.41 4.10 -13.33
CA CYS A 17 2.78 5.39 -13.62
C CYS A 17 2.33 5.49 -15.08
N CYS A 18 3.19 5.05 -16.02
CA CYS A 18 2.86 5.06 -17.44
C CYS A 18 1.73 4.08 -17.78
N LYS A 19 1.71 2.89 -17.18
CA LYS A 19 0.65 1.88 -17.39
C LYS A 19 -0.71 2.37 -16.88
N LEU A 20 -0.75 3.01 -15.72
CA LEU A 20 -2.00 3.48 -15.11
C LEU A 20 -2.55 4.75 -15.76
N PHE A 21 -1.67 5.71 -16.10
CA PHE A 21 -2.09 7.05 -16.53
C PHE A 21 -1.72 7.37 -17.99
N GLY A 22 -1.20 6.40 -18.74
CA GLY A 22 -0.80 6.55 -20.15
C GLY A 22 0.41 7.46 -20.39
N SER A 23 1.01 8.04 -19.35
CA SER A 23 2.17 8.93 -19.44
C SER A 23 2.91 9.03 -18.10
N THR A 24 4.06 9.71 -18.11
CA THR A 24 4.85 9.99 -16.89
C THR A 24 4.71 11.43 -16.41
N ASN A 25 3.72 12.17 -16.91
CA ASN A 25 3.51 13.59 -16.57
C ASN A 25 3.26 13.80 -15.06
N ARG A 26 2.61 12.83 -14.41
CA ARG A 26 2.29 12.85 -12.98
C ARG A 26 3.26 12.02 -12.13
N LEU A 27 4.45 11.67 -12.65
CA LEU A 27 5.39 10.80 -11.95
C LEU A 27 5.80 11.32 -10.58
N LYS A 28 5.97 12.64 -10.42
CA LYS A 28 6.30 13.24 -9.11
C LYS A 28 5.18 13.04 -8.09
N GLU A 29 3.93 13.25 -8.50
CA GLU A 29 2.76 13.01 -7.66
C GLU A 29 2.63 11.53 -7.33
N TYR A 30 2.83 10.66 -8.32
CA TYR A 30 2.82 9.20 -8.14
C TYR A 30 3.86 8.73 -7.11
N ILE A 31 5.10 9.26 -7.19
CA ILE A 31 6.15 9.00 -6.20
C ILE A 31 5.74 9.50 -4.80
N ALA A 32 5.12 10.68 -4.72
CA ALA A 32 4.64 11.23 -3.45
C ALA A 32 3.55 10.35 -2.81
N VAL A 33 2.64 9.79 -3.62
CA VAL A 33 1.63 8.82 -3.18
C VAL A 33 2.28 7.56 -2.61
N ILE A 34 3.27 6.99 -3.31
CA ILE A 34 4.00 5.82 -2.81
C ILE A 34 4.70 6.15 -1.50
N LEU A 35 5.44 7.27 -1.42
CA LEU A 35 6.13 7.67 -0.19
C LEU A 35 5.17 7.86 0.99
N ALA A 36 3.98 8.42 0.75
CA ALA A 36 2.96 8.58 1.79
C ALA A 36 2.46 7.22 2.30
N HIS A 37 2.31 6.22 1.43
CA HIS A 37 1.97 4.85 1.81
C HIS A 37 3.07 4.20 2.65
N GLU A 38 4.34 4.31 2.24
CA GLU A 38 5.47 3.76 3.00
C GLU A 38 5.64 4.44 4.36
N LEU A 39 5.35 5.75 4.44
CA LEU A 39 5.26 6.46 5.71
C LEU A 39 4.08 5.96 6.56
N GLY A 40 2.95 5.64 5.93
CA GLY A 40 1.80 5.02 6.59
C GLY A 40 2.15 3.72 7.31
N HIS A 41 2.99 2.86 6.72
CA HIS A 41 3.51 1.68 7.42
C HIS A 41 4.36 2.06 8.64
N SER A 42 5.19 3.10 8.52
CA SER A 42 6.08 3.52 9.60
C SER A 42 5.33 4.12 10.79
N GLU A 43 4.15 4.70 10.55
CA GLU A 43 3.28 5.32 11.56
C GLU A 43 2.19 4.37 12.08
N ASP A 44 2.04 3.17 11.49
CA ASP A 44 1.04 2.21 11.90
C ASP A 44 1.42 1.52 13.22
N VAL A 45 0.77 1.95 14.30
CA VAL A 45 0.93 1.40 15.65
C VAL A 45 0.48 -0.07 15.76
N GLU A 46 -0.36 -0.55 14.85
CA GLU A 46 -0.81 -1.94 14.81
C GLU A 46 0.19 -2.85 14.07
N LEU A 47 1.12 -2.27 13.28
CA LEU A 47 1.97 -3.02 12.35
C LEU A 47 2.82 -4.07 13.05
N GLU A 48 3.44 -3.75 14.18
CA GLU A 48 4.27 -4.70 14.93
C GLU A 48 3.44 -5.92 15.38
N GLN A 49 2.25 -5.69 15.93
CA GLN A 49 1.37 -6.76 16.38
C GLN A 49 0.85 -7.60 15.21
N LEU A 50 0.43 -6.95 14.11
CA LEU A 50 -0.08 -7.63 12.92
C LEU A 50 1.02 -8.45 12.24
N ALA A 51 2.24 -7.93 12.17
CA ALA A 51 3.40 -8.65 11.64
C ALA A 51 3.73 -9.88 12.49
N LEU A 52 3.74 -9.76 13.82
CA LEU A 52 3.93 -10.90 14.72
C LEU A 52 2.82 -11.95 14.55
N ALA A 53 1.57 -11.52 14.39
CA ALA A 53 0.46 -12.43 14.16
C ALA A 53 0.62 -13.25 12.87
N LEU A 54 1.31 -12.74 11.84
CA LEU A 54 1.60 -13.48 10.61
C LEU A 54 2.60 -14.64 10.80
N GLU A 55 3.34 -14.68 11.91
CA GLU A 55 4.28 -15.76 12.22
C GLU A 55 3.60 -16.98 12.87
N GLU A 56 2.36 -16.82 13.33
CA GLU A 56 1.58 -17.88 13.98
C GLU A 56 0.98 -18.88 12.97
N PRO A 57 0.55 -20.08 13.42
CA PRO A 57 -0.19 -21.02 12.59
C PRO A 57 -1.56 -20.46 12.20
N LEU A 58 -1.63 -19.80 11.04
CA LEU A 58 -2.84 -19.19 10.49
C LEU A 58 -3.43 -20.01 9.34
N THR A 59 -4.76 -19.96 9.21
CA THR A 59 -5.42 -20.34 7.95
C THR A 59 -5.08 -19.34 6.85
N ALA A 60 -5.20 -19.77 5.59
CA ALA A 60 -4.99 -18.90 4.43
C ALA A 60 -5.85 -17.62 4.51
N ARG A 61 -7.07 -17.74 5.05
CA ARG A 61 -7.98 -16.61 5.25
C ARG A 61 -7.47 -15.61 6.27
N GLN A 62 -7.10 -16.08 7.46
CA GLN A 62 -6.57 -15.20 8.51
C GLN A 62 -5.29 -14.49 8.04
N GLN A 63 -4.43 -15.20 7.30
CA GLN A 63 -3.23 -14.60 6.72
C GLN A 63 -3.56 -13.51 5.70
N ALA A 64 -4.53 -13.76 4.80
CA ALA A 64 -4.96 -12.78 3.81
C ALA A 64 -5.63 -11.55 4.46
N GLU A 65 -6.43 -11.76 5.51
CA GLU A 65 -7.07 -10.69 6.29
C GLU A 65 -6.04 -9.77 6.95
N ILE A 66 -5.04 -10.34 7.63
CA ILE A 66 -4.00 -9.54 8.30
C ILE A 66 -3.18 -8.75 7.27
N ARG A 67 -2.79 -9.37 6.15
CA ARG A 67 -2.06 -8.67 5.08
C ARG A 67 -2.87 -7.52 4.50
N LEU A 68 -4.16 -7.75 4.20
CA LEU A 68 -5.04 -6.70 3.71
C LEU A 68 -5.15 -5.55 4.72
N ARG A 69 -5.30 -5.87 6.01
CA ARG A 69 -5.39 -4.88 7.08
C ARG A 69 -4.15 -3.99 7.17
N ILE A 70 -2.95 -4.57 7.10
CA ILE A 70 -1.68 -3.83 7.11
C ILE A 70 -1.64 -2.79 5.98
N GLU A 71 -2.05 -3.18 4.77
CA GLU A 71 -2.05 -2.29 3.60
C GLU A 71 -3.14 -1.21 3.71
N GLU A 72 -4.33 -1.56 4.18
CA GLU A 72 -5.43 -0.61 4.40
C GLU A 72 -5.09 0.45 5.44
N ASN A 73 -4.40 0.07 6.52
CA ASN A 73 -3.92 1.01 7.53
C ASN A 73 -2.93 2.03 6.93
N ALA A 74 -1.96 1.56 6.15
CA ALA A 74 -0.99 2.42 5.47
C ALA A 74 -1.66 3.37 4.47
N TRP A 75 -2.60 2.86 3.66
CA TRP A 75 -3.35 3.69 2.72
C TRP A 75 -4.29 4.68 3.40
N HIS A 76 -4.89 4.32 4.54
CA HIS A 76 -5.70 5.25 5.33
C HIS A 76 -4.88 6.45 5.79
N TYR A 77 -3.68 6.20 6.34
CA TYR A 77 -2.75 7.27 6.71
C TYR A 77 -2.34 8.12 5.51
N ALA A 78 -1.95 7.49 4.40
CA ALA A 78 -1.53 8.18 3.18
C ALA A 78 -2.65 9.08 2.62
N ALA A 79 -3.90 8.63 2.64
CA ALA A 79 -5.04 9.39 2.16
C ALA A 79 -5.33 10.63 3.01
N VAL A 80 -5.14 10.54 4.33
CA VAL A 80 -5.24 11.71 5.23
C VAL A 80 -4.09 12.69 4.96
N LEU A 81 -2.86 12.19 4.80
CA LEU A 81 -1.68 13.02 4.53
C LEU A 81 -1.77 13.76 3.19
N LEU A 82 -2.44 13.17 2.19
CA LEU A 82 -2.60 13.69 0.84
C LEU A 82 -4.01 14.23 0.58
N ALA A 83 -4.71 14.71 1.61
CA ALA A 83 -6.10 15.17 1.50
C ALA A 83 -6.32 16.28 0.44
N ASP A 84 -5.30 17.09 0.16
CA ASP A 84 -5.35 18.18 -0.84
C ASP A 84 -5.00 17.71 -2.27
N MET A 85 -4.62 16.44 -2.46
CA MET A 85 -4.32 15.88 -3.78
C MET A 85 -5.61 15.58 -4.56
N ASP A 86 -5.51 15.54 -5.89
CA ASP A 86 -6.58 15.02 -6.75
C ASP A 86 -7.04 13.62 -6.28
N THR A 87 -8.26 13.57 -5.74
CA THR A 87 -8.84 12.37 -5.15
C THR A 87 -9.01 11.25 -6.15
N SER A 88 -9.29 11.56 -7.42
CA SER A 88 -9.50 10.53 -8.45
C SER A 88 -8.19 9.83 -8.78
N PHE A 89 -7.10 10.59 -8.84
CA PHE A 89 -5.76 10.07 -9.02
C PHE A 89 -5.33 9.18 -7.86
N LEU A 90 -5.49 9.67 -6.64
CA LEU A 90 -5.14 8.92 -5.43
C LEU A 90 -5.93 7.60 -5.35
N GLN A 91 -7.25 7.64 -5.57
CA GLN A 91 -8.10 6.45 -5.47
C GLN A 91 -7.71 5.37 -6.49
N ILE A 92 -7.37 5.75 -7.73
CA ILE A 92 -6.92 4.77 -8.75
C ILE A 92 -5.69 3.99 -8.26
N ILE A 93 -4.74 4.67 -7.63
CA ILE A 93 -3.51 4.05 -7.14
C ILE A 93 -3.81 3.12 -5.96
N ILE A 94 -4.64 3.56 -5.02
CA ILE A 94 -5.07 2.76 -3.87
C ILE A 94 -5.79 1.50 -4.33
N GLU A 95 -6.76 1.63 -5.24
CA GLU A 95 -7.53 0.48 -5.73
C GLU A 95 -6.65 -0.53 -6.47
N GLU A 96 -5.75 -0.07 -7.34
CA GLU A 96 -4.82 -0.96 -8.04
C GLU A 96 -3.88 -1.67 -7.04
N SER A 97 -3.36 -0.95 -6.04
CA SER A 97 -2.48 -1.51 -5.00
C SER A 97 -3.19 -2.58 -4.17
N LEU A 98 -4.41 -2.30 -3.72
CA LEU A 98 -5.20 -3.20 -2.87
C LEU A 98 -5.84 -4.36 -3.62
N PHE A 99 -5.92 -4.29 -4.96
CA PHE A 99 -6.63 -5.28 -5.77
C PHE A 99 -6.16 -6.72 -5.50
N SER A 100 -4.85 -6.94 -5.44
CA SER A 100 -4.30 -8.29 -5.22
C SER A 100 -4.61 -8.83 -3.82
N TYR A 101 -4.53 -7.98 -2.79
CA TYR A 101 -4.85 -8.32 -1.41
C TYR A 101 -6.33 -8.66 -1.23
N ARG A 102 -7.23 -7.82 -1.77
CA ARG A 102 -8.68 -8.06 -1.72
C ARG A 102 -9.03 -9.37 -2.42
N ARG A 103 -8.46 -9.62 -3.61
CA ARG A 103 -8.67 -10.86 -4.35
C ARG A 103 -8.15 -12.09 -3.60
N SER A 104 -6.96 -12.01 -2.98
CA SER A 104 -6.43 -13.09 -2.14
C SER A 104 -7.32 -13.39 -0.95
N PHE A 105 -7.88 -12.36 -0.31
CA PHE A 105 -8.85 -12.52 0.77
C PHE A 105 -10.15 -13.17 0.27
N GLU A 106 -10.72 -12.71 -0.83
CA GLU A 106 -11.93 -13.30 -1.42
C GLU A 106 -11.75 -14.79 -1.76
N LEU A 107 -10.64 -15.15 -2.41
CA LEU A 107 -10.35 -16.54 -2.76
C LEU A 107 -10.11 -17.44 -1.55
N SER A 108 -9.76 -16.88 -0.40
CA SER A 108 -9.57 -17.62 0.84
C SER A 108 -10.87 -17.95 1.58
N ILE A 109 -12.00 -17.39 1.12
CA ILE A 109 -13.34 -17.67 1.66
C ILE A 109 -13.99 -18.88 0.95
N ALA A 110 -13.55 -19.19 -0.26
CA ALA A 110 -14.06 -20.29 -1.10
C ALA A 110 -13.44 -21.65 -0.73
#